data_AF-A0A160F9A5-F1
#
_entry.id   AF-A0A160F9A5-F1
#
_cell.length_a   1.000
_cell.length_b   1.000
_cell.length_c   1.000
_cell.angle_alpha   90.00
_cell.angle_beta   90.00
_cell.angle_gamma   90.00
#
_symmetry.space_group_name_H-M   'P 1'
#
loop_
_entity.id
_entity.type
_entity.pdbx_description
1 polymer ?
#
loop_
_entity_poly.entity_id
_entity_poly.type
_entity_poly.pdbx_seq_one_letter_code
_entity_poly.pdbx_strand_id
1 'polypeptide(L)'
;MEQVKCECGHVNPYGTVLCESCGKPLEHTAKPLLDMRYEGSARRSQTYNKTIVDKIWNFFSSVKVGVWLIVITLVASAIGTIFPQKMYLPPNVTPSEYYEDRYGWAGKLYYELGFDNLYGSWWYILLLASIGVSLVICSLDRVVPLYRALKKQGVTRHESFLRRQRLFSATRMEDESFLETIKQRLAKRHYHVREENGNILAEKGRFSRWGPYVNHIGLIIFLIGAMLRFVPGMYVDEVLWIREGETKEIPGTNGRYFLKNEKFIFETYEKGKSNPVFNEAIDRVGSGMVAKTYQTTAVLYKRVGPTVPGEEPKLKKVKEYHIRVNDPLKYDHYALYQVDFKMNELNKMSFELIDKQTETVFGNLSIDLNNPKPSYDLGKGYRVELLSYFPDFYFDNDGNPATKSRVPNNPAFVFKMYAPDKPKGEISFVAIRQTIEPFGDNKYKMAFADVETRNVSALTVRRDFTLWILGVGGAIFMIGVIQGMYWNHRRIWLKIVNGEVLLAAHTNKNWFGLKNEVRAIIEGTGLMMPIDQAEEEKKEAQGGKGNGATK
;
A
#
# COMPACT_ATOMS: atom_id res chain seq x y z
N MET A 1 42.87 14.25 -0.13
CA MET A 1 41.67 15.06 -0.47
C MET A 1 42.18 16.47 -0.70
N GLU A 2 42.03 17.00 -1.92
CA GLU A 2 42.32 18.41 -2.15
C GLU A 2 41.35 19.24 -1.28
N GLN A 3 41.88 20.18 -0.52
CA GLN A 3 41.10 21.08 0.34
C GLN A 3 41.35 22.50 -0.13
N VAL A 4 40.32 23.33 -0.12
CA VAL A 4 40.41 24.73 -0.58
C VAL A 4 40.47 25.63 0.65
N LYS A 5 41.61 26.29 0.87
CA LYS A 5 41.79 27.24 1.96
C LYS A 5 41.22 28.60 1.57
N CYS A 6 40.31 29.13 2.37
CA CYS A 6 39.79 30.48 2.22
C CYS A 6 40.74 31.50 2.86
N GLU A 7 40.70 32.75 2.40
CA GLU A 7 41.45 33.87 2.99
C GLU A 7 41.13 34.11 4.47
N CYS A 8 39.92 33.72 4.93
CA CYS A 8 39.59 33.75 6.36
C CYS A 8 40.29 32.66 7.19
N GLY A 9 41.16 31.84 6.59
CA GLY A 9 41.88 30.74 7.23
C GLY A 9 41.10 29.41 7.28
N HIS A 10 39.80 29.41 6.99
CA HIS A 10 39.00 28.17 7.01
C HIS A 10 39.32 27.24 5.85
N VAL A 11 39.39 25.95 6.14
CA VAL A 11 39.67 24.88 5.18
C VAL A 11 38.38 24.22 4.73
N ASN A 12 38.05 24.34 3.44
CA ASN A 12 36.80 23.86 2.87
C ASN A 12 37.01 22.56 2.07
N PRO A 13 36.02 21.66 2.04
CA PRO A 13 36.04 20.50 1.13
C PRO A 13 36.12 20.93 -0.34
N TYR A 14 36.81 20.15 -1.18
CA TYR A 14 36.82 20.35 -2.64
C TYR A 14 35.39 20.43 -3.23
N GLY A 15 35.18 21.34 -4.18
CA GLY A 15 33.87 21.62 -4.80
C GLY A 15 32.93 22.46 -3.94
N THR A 16 33.43 23.09 -2.87
CA THR A 16 32.67 24.06 -2.08
C THR A 16 32.71 25.42 -2.78
N VAL A 17 31.53 25.95 -3.11
CA VAL A 17 31.35 27.23 -3.84
C VAL A 17 31.45 28.44 -2.93
N LEU A 18 30.97 28.32 -1.69
CA LEU A 18 30.99 29.38 -0.67
C LEU A 18 31.70 28.87 0.57
N CYS A 19 32.62 29.66 1.13
CA CYS A 19 33.30 29.27 2.35
C CYS A 19 32.30 28.99 3.49
N GLU A 20 32.38 27.79 4.09
CA GLU A 20 31.47 27.35 5.15
C GLU A 20 31.47 28.33 6.34
N SER A 21 32.63 28.96 6.64
CA SER A 21 32.82 29.91 7.75
C SER A 21 32.43 31.35 7.42
N CYS A 22 33.10 32.02 6.46
CA CYS A 22 32.87 33.45 6.19
C CYS A 22 31.87 33.72 5.05
N GLY A 23 31.50 32.70 4.28
CA GLY A 23 30.56 32.84 3.15
C GLY A 23 31.16 33.46 1.88
N LYS A 24 32.47 33.77 1.86
CA LYS A 24 33.15 34.29 0.67
C LYS A 24 33.06 33.26 -0.47
N PRO A 25 32.69 33.66 -1.71
CA PRO A 25 32.81 32.81 -2.88
C PRO A 25 34.24 32.33 -3.10
N LEU A 26 34.40 31.01 -3.25
CA LEU A 26 35.69 30.35 -3.51
C LEU A 26 35.91 30.09 -5.01
N GLU A 27 34.84 30.01 -5.79
CA GLU A 27 34.84 29.96 -7.26
C GLU A 27 34.17 31.22 -7.82
N HIS A 28 34.50 31.57 -9.08
CA HIS A 28 33.83 32.63 -9.84
C HIS A 28 32.35 32.25 -10.08
N THR A 29 31.50 32.54 -9.11
CA THR A 29 30.06 32.36 -9.22
C THR A 29 29.49 33.50 -10.04
N ALA A 30 29.05 33.20 -11.28
CA ALA A 30 28.44 34.15 -12.20
C ALA A 30 27.01 34.60 -11.80
N LYS A 31 26.41 33.95 -10.79
CA LYS A 31 25.04 34.29 -10.35
C LYS A 31 25.05 35.53 -9.46
N PRO A 32 24.12 36.50 -9.68
CA PRO A 32 24.02 37.71 -8.87
C PRO A 32 23.63 37.39 -7.42
N LEU A 33 22.67 36.48 -7.22
CA LEU A 33 22.20 36.04 -5.90
C LEU A 33 22.75 34.68 -5.49
N LEU A 34 23.01 34.51 -4.18
CA LEU A 34 23.52 33.25 -3.62
C LEU A 34 22.43 32.19 -3.45
N ASP A 35 22.75 30.93 -3.80
CA ASP A 35 21.93 29.78 -3.47
C ASP A 35 22.19 29.31 -2.02
N MET A 36 21.25 29.65 -1.14
CA MET A 36 21.31 29.36 0.28
C MET A 36 20.73 27.97 0.63
N ARG A 37 20.42 27.11 -0.36
CA ARG A 37 19.85 25.78 -0.10
C ARG A 37 20.82 24.86 0.62
N TYR A 38 22.12 24.92 0.31
CA TYR A 38 23.18 24.23 1.06
C TYR A 38 24.39 25.15 1.31
N GLU A 39 24.21 26.45 1.11
CA GLU A 39 25.25 27.48 1.33
C GLU A 39 26.54 27.16 0.58
N GLY A 40 26.40 26.71 -0.67
CA GLY A 40 27.54 26.36 -1.52
C GLY A 40 28.38 25.17 -1.04
N SER A 41 27.95 24.43 -0.01
CA SER A 41 28.68 23.27 0.50
C SER A 41 28.82 22.18 -0.58
N ALA A 42 30.02 21.59 -0.68
CA ALA A 42 30.29 20.52 -1.63
C ALA A 42 29.35 19.31 -1.44
N ARG A 43 28.81 18.80 -2.55
CA ARG A 43 28.04 17.55 -2.58
C ARG A 43 28.87 16.44 -3.21
N ARG A 44 28.79 15.24 -2.63
CA ARG A 44 29.50 14.06 -3.15
C ARG A 44 29.14 13.81 -4.61
N SER A 45 27.84 13.91 -4.92
CA SER A 45 27.34 13.68 -6.28
C SER A 45 27.85 14.64 -7.37
N GLN A 46 28.41 15.80 -6.97
CA GLN A 46 28.94 16.80 -7.89
C GLN A 46 30.46 16.75 -8.00
N THR A 47 31.13 16.12 -7.04
CA THR A 47 32.59 16.15 -6.88
C THR A 47 33.25 14.83 -7.25
N TYR A 48 32.57 13.71 -7.02
CA TYR A 48 33.07 12.37 -7.34
C TYR A 48 32.31 11.79 -8.53
N ASN A 49 33.01 11.48 -9.62
CA ASN A 49 32.41 10.90 -10.85
C ASN A 49 33.34 9.92 -11.58
N LYS A 50 34.35 9.37 -10.89
CA LYS A 50 35.37 8.53 -11.55
C LYS A 50 34.98 7.06 -11.56
N THR A 51 34.41 6.54 -10.48
CA THR A 51 34.10 5.11 -10.34
C THR A 51 32.69 4.75 -10.81
N ILE A 52 32.43 3.46 -11.06
CA ILE A 52 31.08 2.95 -11.37
C ILE A 52 30.12 3.23 -10.20
N VAL A 53 30.60 3.07 -8.96
CA VAL A 53 29.84 3.38 -7.74
C VAL A 53 29.44 4.85 -7.71
N ASP A 54 30.36 5.76 -8.08
CA ASP A 54 30.04 7.19 -8.16
C ASP A 54 29.00 7.48 -9.24
N LYS A 55 29.09 6.84 -10.41
CA LYS A 55 28.08 7.01 -11.47
C LYS A 55 26.69 6.55 -11.03
N ILE A 56 26.60 5.40 -10.36
CA ILE A 56 25.34 4.88 -9.79
C ILE A 56 24.81 5.84 -8.71
N TRP A 57 25.68 6.30 -7.81
CA TRP A 57 25.33 7.27 -6.77
C TRP A 57 24.81 8.57 -7.39
N ASN A 58 25.46 9.07 -8.44
CA ASN A 58 25.08 10.31 -9.14
C ASN A 58 23.73 10.17 -9.84
N PHE A 59 23.46 9.02 -10.44
CA PHE A 59 22.16 8.70 -11.04
C PHE A 59 21.04 8.74 -9.99
N PHE A 60 21.19 7.98 -8.89
CA PHE A 60 20.15 7.89 -7.85
C PHE A 60 20.05 9.13 -6.95
N SER A 61 21.08 9.99 -6.88
CA SER A 61 21.05 11.28 -6.16
C SER A 61 20.25 12.37 -6.91
N SER A 62 19.97 12.15 -8.21
CA SER A 62 19.20 13.08 -9.03
C SER A 62 17.72 13.10 -8.65
N VAL A 63 17.18 14.28 -8.35
CA VAL A 63 15.72 14.44 -8.12
C VAL A 63 14.93 14.03 -9.35
N LYS A 64 15.45 14.32 -10.55
CA LYS A 64 14.75 14.02 -11.80
C LYS A 64 14.55 12.51 -11.97
N VAL A 65 15.56 11.71 -11.63
CA VAL A 65 15.49 10.25 -11.67
C VAL A 65 14.42 9.75 -10.70
N GLY A 66 14.45 10.23 -9.45
CA GLY A 66 13.41 9.88 -8.47
C GLY A 66 12.00 10.22 -8.93
N VAL A 67 11.78 11.40 -9.53
CA VAL A 67 10.48 11.81 -10.09
C VAL A 67 10.05 10.89 -11.24
N TRP A 68 10.95 10.57 -12.16
CA TRP A 68 10.65 9.64 -13.26
C TRP A 68 10.30 8.23 -12.77
N LEU A 69 11.01 7.70 -11.76
CA LEU A 69 10.69 6.41 -11.17
C LEU A 69 9.27 6.39 -10.58
N ILE A 70 8.87 7.47 -9.90
CA ILE A 70 7.50 7.61 -9.37
C ILE A 70 6.48 7.66 -10.52
N VAL A 71 6.72 8.45 -11.56
CA VAL A 71 5.82 8.56 -12.71
C VAL A 71 5.65 7.21 -13.42
N ILE A 72 6.75 6.50 -13.68
CA ILE A 72 6.73 5.18 -14.31
C ILE A 72 5.94 4.19 -13.46
N THR A 73 6.16 4.19 -12.14
CA THR A 73 5.44 3.31 -11.21
C THR A 73 3.94 3.62 -11.18
N LEU A 74 3.57 4.91 -11.25
CA LEU A 74 2.17 5.35 -11.31
C LEU A 74 1.50 4.89 -12.61
N VAL A 75 2.17 5.07 -13.76
CA VAL A 75 1.66 4.60 -15.06
C VAL A 75 1.51 3.07 -15.07
N ALA A 76 2.51 2.34 -14.57
CA ALA A 76 2.44 0.89 -14.42
C ALA A 76 1.25 0.47 -13.53
N SER A 77 1.02 1.17 -12.42
CA SER A 77 -0.11 0.92 -11.51
C SER A 77 -1.45 1.18 -12.20
N ALA A 78 -1.57 2.28 -12.95
CA ALA A 78 -2.77 2.59 -13.72
C ALA A 78 -3.06 1.51 -14.77
N ILE A 79 -2.04 1.08 -15.53
CA ILE A 79 -2.16 0.01 -16.53
C ILE A 79 -2.56 -1.31 -15.87
N GLY A 80 -1.92 -1.69 -14.76
CA GLY A 80 -2.26 -2.90 -14.03
C GLY A 80 -3.67 -2.90 -13.44
N THR A 81 -4.34 -1.75 -13.34
CA THR A 81 -5.75 -1.68 -12.91
C THR A 81 -6.77 -1.67 -14.05
N ILE A 82 -6.33 -1.74 -15.32
CA ILE A 82 -7.23 -1.74 -16.49
C ILE A 82 -8.07 -3.03 -16.54
N PHE A 83 -7.45 -4.19 -16.33
CA PHE A 83 -8.14 -5.47 -16.27
C PHE A 83 -8.24 -5.99 -14.82
N PRO A 84 -9.22 -6.87 -14.51
CA PRO A 84 -9.32 -7.47 -13.18
C PRO A 84 -8.01 -8.16 -12.80
N GLN A 85 -7.49 -7.90 -11.60
CA GLN A 85 -6.33 -8.62 -11.06
C GLN A 85 -6.68 -10.10 -10.87
N LYS A 86 -5.68 -10.98 -10.96
CA LYS A 86 -5.89 -12.45 -10.89
C LYS A 86 -6.66 -12.91 -9.66
N MET A 87 -6.57 -12.19 -8.54
CA MET A 87 -7.26 -12.52 -7.29
C MET A 87 -8.78 -12.36 -7.35
N TYR A 88 -9.30 -11.65 -8.36
CA TYR A 88 -10.72 -11.48 -8.61
C TYR A 88 -11.24 -12.40 -9.71
N LEU A 89 -10.37 -13.24 -10.30
CA LEU A 89 -10.80 -14.21 -11.30
C LEU A 89 -11.53 -15.36 -10.61
N PRO A 90 -12.52 -15.96 -11.27
CA PRO A 90 -13.14 -17.19 -10.80
C PRO A 90 -12.08 -18.28 -10.55
N PRO A 91 -12.13 -19.04 -9.43
CA PRO A 91 -11.09 -20.00 -9.06
C PRO A 91 -10.84 -21.13 -10.07
N ASN A 92 -11.77 -21.32 -11.01
CA ASN A 92 -11.80 -22.40 -11.99
C ASN A 92 -11.28 -21.99 -13.38
N VAL A 93 -10.83 -20.74 -13.58
CA VAL A 93 -10.30 -20.28 -14.87
C VAL A 93 -8.80 -20.04 -14.76
N THR A 94 -8.03 -20.61 -15.69
CA THR A 94 -6.60 -20.31 -15.78
C THR A 94 -6.42 -18.85 -16.20
N PRO A 95 -5.64 -18.04 -15.47
CA PRO A 95 -5.47 -16.62 -15.82
C PRO A 95 -5.01 -16.39 -17.26
N SER A 96 -4.09 -17.21 -17.77
CA SER A 96 -3.59 -17.12 -19.15
C SER A 96 -4.71 -17.26 -20.19
N GLU A 97 -5.61 -18.22 -20.00
CA GLU A 97 -6.76 -18.47 -20.87
C GLU A 97 -7.79 -17.33 -20.72
N TYR A 98 -8.09 -16.94 -19.47
CA TYR A 98 -9.06 -15.88 -19.20
C TYR A 98 -8.73 -14.57 -19.93
N TYR A 99 -7.49 -14.08 -19.82
CA TYR A 99 -7.13 -12.80 -20.41
C TYR A 99 -7.10 -12.85 -21.94
N GLU A 100 -6.57 -13.94 -22.53
CA GLU A 100 -6.54 -14.12 -23.98
C GLU A 100 -7.96 -14.29 -24.56
N ASP A 101 -8.83 -15.07 -23.92
CA ASP A 101 -10.20 -15.29 -24.38
C ASP A 101 -11.07 -14.03 -24.26
N ARG A 102 -10.89 -13.23 -23.18
CA ARG A 102 -11.71 -12.04 -22.93
C ARG A 102 -11.22 -10.80 -23.65
N TYR A 103 -9.90 -10.64 -23.80
CA TYR A 103 -9.28 -9.40 -24.25
C TYR A 103 -8.31 -9.62 -25.44
N GLY A 104 -8.24 -10.83 -26.00
CA GLY A 104 -7.42 -11.16 -27.15
C GLY A 104 -5.92 -10.94 -26.90
N TRP A 105 -5.24 -10.43 -27.92
CA TRP A 105 -3.80 -10.17 -27.88
C TRP A 105 -3.38 -9.23 -26.74
N ALA A 106 -4.21 -8.24 -26.40
CA ALA A 106 -3.93 -7.27 -25.34
C ALA A 106 -3.96 -7.95 -23.97
N GLY A 107 -4.88 -8.89 -23.75
CA GLY A 107 -4.94 -9.70 -22.54
C GLY A 107 -3.75 -10.65 -22.40
N LYS A 108 -3.34 -11.29 -23.49
CA LYS A 108 -2.13 -12.12 -23.51
C LYS A 108 -0.89 -11.34 -23.10
N LEU A 109 -0.65 -10.18 -23.72
CA LEU A 109 0.48 -9.32 -23.38
C LEU A 109 0.41 -8.84 -21.93
N TYR A 110 -0.79 -8.52 -21.44
CA TYR A 110 -1.02 -8.09 -20.06
C TYR A 110 -0.62 -9.18 -19.05
N TYR A 111 -0.98 -10.44 -19.33
CA TYR A 111 -0.56 -11.59 -18.52
C TYR A 111 0.95 -11.86 -18.63
N GLU A 112 1.53 -11.86 -19.83
CA GLU A 112 2.96 -12.12 -20.04
C GLU A 112 3.88 -11.08 -19.37
N LEU A 113 3.46 -9.82 -19.36
CA LEU A 113 4.16 -8.74 -18.65
C LEU A 113 3.93 -8.77 -17.13
N GLY A 114 3.07 -9.65 -16.62
CA GLY A 114 2.77 -9.81 -15.20
C GLY A 114 1.91 -8.68 -14.62
N PHE A 115 1.07 -8.03 -15.44
CA PHE A 115 0.12 -7.04 -14.94
C PHE A 115 -1.06 -7.66 -14.20
N ASP A 116 -1.38 -8.94 -14.46
CA ASP A 116 -2.39 -9.75 -13.75
C ASP A 116 -2.14 -9.86 -12.25
N ASN A 117 -0.86 -9.81 -11.86
CA ASN A 117 -0.37 -9.81 -10.49
C ASN A 117 0.64 -8.68 -10.27
N LEU A 118 0.32 -7.47 -10.74
CA LEU A 118 1.25 -6.34 -10.82
C LEU A 118 2.08 -6.15 -9.53
N TYR A 119 1.41 -6.10 -8.38
CA TYR A 119 2.06 -5.79 -7.10
C TYR A 119 2.99 -6.89 -6.60
N GLY A 120 2.83 -8.12 -7.09
CA GLY A 120 3.72 -9.25 -6.82
C GLY A 120 4.78 -9.46 -7.90
N SER A 121 4.74 -8.71 -9.00
CA SER A 121 5.66 -8.87 -10.13
C SER A 121 7.05 -8.35 -9.80
N TRP A 122 8.08 -9.12 -10.14
CA TRP A 122 9.48 -8.84 -9.77
C TRP A 122 9.96 -7.46 -10.27
N TRP A 123 9.55 -7.06 -11.47
CA TRP A 123 9.94 -5.77 -12.05
C TRP A 123 9.26 -4.60 -11.34
N TYR A 124 8.02 -4.77 -10.88
CA TYR A 124 7.30 -3.75 -10.11
C TYR A 124 7.94 -3.60 -8.72
N ILE A 125 8.29 -4.71 -8.08
CA ILE A 125 9.05 -4.71 -6.82
C ILE A 125 10.42 -4.02 -7.01
N LEU A 126 11.10 -4.26 -8.14
CA LEU A 126 12.36 -3.61 -8.48
C LEU A 126 12.20 -2.08 -8.67
N LEU A 127 11.10 -1.62 -9.28
CA LEU A 127 10.77 -0.20 -9.37
C LEU A 127 10.58 0.43 -7.99
N LEU A 128 9.80 -0.22 -7.10
CA LEU A 128 9.60 0.24 -5.73
C LEU A 128 10.91 0.28 -4.94
N ALA A 129 11.73 -0.77 -5.04
CA ALA A 129 13.05 -0.82 -4.43
C ALA A 129 13.97 0.31 -4.95
N SER A 130 13.92 0.58 -6.26
CA SER A 130 14.70 1.67 -6.89
C SER A 130 14.29 3.05 -6.38
N ILE A 131 13.00 3.27 -6.14
CA ILE A 131 12.50 4.50 -5.49
C ILE A 131 13.08 4.60 -4.08
N GLY A 132 13.02 3.52 -3.29
CA GLY A 132 13.61 3.46 -1.95
C GLY A 132 15.11 3.78 -1.93
N VAL A 133 15.88 3.18 -2.85
CA VAL A 133 17.32 3.45 -3.02
C VAL A 133 17.56 4.90 -3.41
N SER A 134 16.79 5.45 -4.36
CA SER A 134 16.89 6.86 -4.75
C SER A 134 16.65 7.80 -3.57
N LEU A 135 15.62 7.53 -2.75
CA LEU A 135 15.31 8.31 -1.57
C LEU A 135 16.45 8.31 -0.55
N VAL A 136 17.05 7.14 -0.28
CA VAL A 136 18.18 7.01 0.65
C VAL A 136 19.40 7.78 0.13
N ILE A 137 19.82 7.52 -1.10
CA ILE A 137 21.03 8.13 -1.70
C ILE A 137 20.88 9.65 -1.78
N CYS A 138 19.74 10.13 -2.30
CA CYS A 138 19.43 11.56 -2.40
C CYS A 138 19.42 12.25 -1.03
N SER A 139 18.92 11.58 0.01
CA SER A 139 18.94 12.10 1.38
C SER A 139 20.35 12.19 1.94
N LEU A 140 21.13 11.10 1.84
CA LEU A 140 22.50 11.04 2.34
C LEU A 140 23.43 12.05 1.66
N ASP A 141 23.29 12.24 0.35
CA ASP A 141 24.08 13.19 -0.43
C ASP A 141 23.88 14.65 0.03
N ARG A 142 22.74 14.96 0.67
CA ARG A 142 22.33 16.33 1.01
C ARG A 142 22.30 16.62 2.50
N VAL A 143 22.09 15.59 3.34
CA VAL A 143 21.99 15.75 4.80
C VAL A 143 23.32 16.20 5.41
N VAL A 144 24.45 15.65 4.93
CA VAL A 144 25.78 16.01 5.44
C VAL A 144 26.16 17.46 5.11
N PRO A 145 26.02 17.93 3.85
CA PRO A 145 26.20 19.35 3.52
C PRO A 145 25.28 20.27 4.34
N LEU A 146 24.00 19.90 4.49
CA LEU A 146 23.07 20.70 5.28
C LEU A 146 23.49 20.79 6.75
N TYR A 147 23.89 19.66 7.36
CA TYR A 147 24.38 19.63 8.73
C TYR A 147 25.58 20.57 8.93
N ARG A 148 26.55 20.52 8.00
CA ARG A 148 27.72 21.41 8.02
C ARG A 148 27.32 22.87 7.90
N ALA A 149 26.47 23.22 6.93
CA ALA A 149 25.99 24.58 6.74
C ALA A 149 25.28 25.13 7.99
N LEU A 150 24.42 24.33 8.63
CA LEU A 150 23.71 24.75 9.84
C LEU A 150 24.60 24.82 11.09
N LYS A 151 25.62 23.96 11.20
CA LYS A 151 26.50 23.90 12.37
C LYS A 151 27.66 24.91 12.31
N LYS A 152 28.26 25.09 11.13
CA LYS A 152 29.41 25.97 10.90
C LYS A 152 29.00 27.41 10.53
N GLN A 153 27.73 27.76 10.73
CA GLN A 153 27.21 29.09 10.50
C GLN A 153 27.91 30.13 11.40
N GLY A 154 28.85 30.87 10.83
CA GLY A 154 29.53 32.00 11.46
C GLY A 154 28.64 33.25 11.57
N VAL A 155 28.90 34.06 12.61
CA VAL A 155 28.23 35.34 12.84
C VAL A 155 28.83 36.41 11.92
N THR A 156 30.16 36.52 11.91
CA THR A 156 30.87 37.44 11.02
C THR A 156 30.97 36.87 9.60
N ARG A 157 30.24 37.46 8.65
CA ARG A 157 30.28 37.07 7.22
C ARG A 157 31.06 38.09 6.37
N HIS A 158 31.60 37.62 5.26
CA HIS A 158 32.27 38.47 4.27
C HIS A 158 31.26 39.43 3.62
N GLU A 159 31.69 40.63 3.28
CA GLU A 159 30.78 41.66 2.73
C GLU A 159 30.10 41.20 1.42
N SER A 160 30.86 40.56 0.53
CA SER A 160 30.31 39.99 -0.71
C SER A 160 29.23 38.94 -0.49
N PHE A 161 29.21 38.26 0.67
CA PHE A 161 28.14 37.33 1.03
C PHE A 161 26.84 38.06 1.39
N LEU A 162 26.95 39.17 2.12
CA LEU A 162 25.81 39.99 2.55
C LEU A 162 25.18 40.72 1.36
N ARG A 163 26.01 41.35 0.51
CA ARG A 163 25.56 42.09 -0.67
C ARG A 163 24.80 41.23 -1.69
N ARG A 164 25.04 39.91 -1.71
CA ARG A 164 24.40 38.95 -2.62
C ARG A 164 23.24 38.17 -1.98
N GLN A 165 22.76 38.58 -0.80
CA GLN A 165 21.51 38.07 -0.26
C GLN A 165 20.33 38.74 -0.95
N ARG A 166 19.23 38.01 -1.07
CA ARG A 166 18.00 38.53 -1.71
C ARG A 166 17.47 39.80 -1.05
N LEU A 167 17.50 39.87 0.29
CA LEU A 167 17.18 41.10 1.02
C LEU A 167 18.48 41.72 1.52
N PHE A 168 18.78 42.94 1.07
CA PHE A 168 19.97 43.67 1.47
C PHE A 168 19.73 45.19 1.51
N SER A 169 20.29 45.86 2.51
CA SER A 169 20.48 47.31 2.54
C SER A 169 21.82 47.67 3.18
N ALA A 170 22.29 48.87 2.86
CA ALA A 170 23.44 49.49 3.50
C ALA A 170 23.01 50.88 3.99
N THR A 171 23.35 51.23 5.23
CA THR A 171 22.98 52.51 5.82
C THR A 171 24.16 53.08 6.59
N ARG A 172 24.54 54.32 6.28
CA ARG A 172 25.59 55.01 7.03
C ARG A 172 25.00 55.52 8.35
N MET A 173 25.63 55.15 9.46
CA MET A 173 25.20 55.50 10.81
C MET A 173 26.39 56.04 11.59
N GLU A 174 26.18 57.11 12.35
CA GLU A 174 27.23 57.72 13.20
C GLU A 174 27.24 57.16 14.63
N ASP A 175 26.12 56.60 15.08
CA ASP A 175 25.95 56.01 16.41
C ASP A 175 25.46 54.55 16.31
N GLU A 176 25.94 53.70 17.21
CA GLU A 176 25.62 52.27 17.32
C GLU A 176 24.56 51.96 18.39
N SER A 177 24.00 52.98 19.07
CA SER A 177 22.95 52.82 20.10
C SER A 177 21.70 52.05 19.62
N PHE A 178 21.45 52.03 18.31
CA PHE A 178 20.37 51.27 17.71
C PHE A 178 20.53 49.74 17.82
N LEU A 179 21.76 49.22 17.97
CA LEU A 179 22.03 47.79 18.00
C LEU A 179 21.32 47.09 19.16
N GLU A 180 21.35 47.69 20.35
CA GLU A 180 20.69 47.13 21.54
C GLU A 180 19.16 47.07 21.36
N THR A 181 18.59 48.13 20.76
CA THR A 181 17.16 48.15 20.42
C THR A 181 16.80 47.02 19.45
N ILE A 182 17.63 46.78 18.43
CA ILE A 182 17.42 45.69 17.47
C ILE A 182 17.57 44.32 18.13
N LYS A 183 18.59 44.10 18.96
CA LYS A 183 18.79 42.83 19.70
C LYS A 183 17.57 42.51 20.55
N GLN A 184 17.06 43.49 21.30
CA GLN A 184 15.86 43.32 22.12
C GLN A 184 14.61 42.99 21.29
N ARG A 185 14.40 43.67 20.15
CA ARG A 185 13.26 43.39 19.25
C ARG A 185 13.35 42.02 18.59
N LEU A 186 14.55 41.60 18.19
CA LEU A 186 14.81 40.26 17.66
C LEU A 186 14.52 39.18 18.73
N ALA A 187 15.01 39.37 19.95
CA ALA A 187 14.77 38.47 21.07
C ALA A 187 13.26 38.36 21.42
N LYS A 188 12.54 39.49 21.46
CA LYS A 188 11.07 39.52 21.67
C LYS A 188 10.30 38.74 20.59
N ARG A 189 10.85 38.63 19.38
CA ARG A 189 10.28 37.83 18.28
C ARG A 189 10.78 36.38 18.26
N HIS A 190 11.43 35.91 19.32
CA HIS A 190 12.00 34.57 19.48
C HIS A 190 13.10 34.23 18.46
N TYR A 191 13.89 35.21 18.04
CA TYR A 191 15.14 34.93 17.35
C TYR A 191 16.23 34.54 18.34
N HIS A 192 17.04 33.55 17.98
CA HIS A 192 18.29 33.26 18.65
C HIS A 192 19.36 34.20 18.11
N VAL A 193 19.74 35.18 18.93
CA VAL A 193 20.70 36.24 18.58
C VAL A 193 22.10 35.83 19.03
N ARG A 194 23.07 35.90 18.13
CA ARG A 194 24.50 35.66 18.38
C ARG A 194 25.28 36.88 17.93
N GLU A 195 26.30 37.25 18.69
CA GLU A 195 27.13 38.42 18.44
C GLU A 195 28.61 38.05 18.43
N GLU A 196 29.37 38.63 17.51
CA GLU A 196 30.80 38.41 17.36
C GLU A 196 31.43 39.63 16.67
N ASN A 197 32.45 40.25 17.30
CA ASN A 197 33.16 41.41 16.75
C ASN A 197 32.23 42.56 16.31
N GLY A 198 31.19 42.88 17.10
CA GLY A 198 30.18 43.91 16.77
C GLY A 198 29.16 43.51 15.70
N ASN A 199 29.24 42.30 15.15
CA ASN A 199 28.32 41.79 14.16
C ASN A 199 27.24 40.93 14.81
N ILE A 200 26.01 40.97 14.28
CA ILE A 200 24.87 40.24 14.82
C ILE A 200 24.36 39.25 13.77
N LEU A 201 24.11 38.02 14.22
CA LEU A 201 23.36 36.99 13.51
C LEU A 201 22.15 36.59 14.34
N ALA A 202 20.96 36.79 13.79
CA ALA A 202 19.72 36.35 14.39
C ALA A 202 19.08 35.25 13.55
N GLU A 203 18.79 34.10 14.17
CA GLU A 203 18.20 32.94 13.49
C GLU A 203 16.91 32.49 14.17
N LYS A 204 15.92 32.07 13.37
CA LYS A 204 14.65 31.53 13.87
C LYS A 204 14.21 30.36 13.00
N GLY A 205 13.70 29.30 13.63
CA GLY A 205 13.12 28.16 12.92
C GLY A 205 14.14 27.26 12.21
N ARG A 206 15.38 27.15 12.72
CA ARG A 206 16.46 26.34 12.13
C ARG A 206 16.04 24.88 11.85
N PHE A 207 15.24 24.30 12.74
CA PHE A 207 14.79 22.91 12.62
C PHE A 207 13.97 22.65 11.33
N SER A 208 13.22 23.63 10.81
CA SER A 208 12.40 23.46 9.59
C SER A 208 13.17 22.94 8.38
N ARG A 209 14.49 23.20 8.33
CA ARG A 209 15.39 22.76 7.26
C ARG A 209 15.56 21.23 7.20
N TRP A 210 15.33 20.55 8.33
CA TRP A 210 15.39 19.10 8.45
C TRP A 210 14.11 18.40 7.98
N GLY A 211 13.00 19.14 7.78
CA GLY A 211 11.68 18.58 7.44
C GLY A 211 11.72 17.57 6.28
N PRO A 212 12.33 17.88 5.12
CA PRO A 212 12.41 16.92 4.01
C PRO A 212 13.14 15.62 4.35
N TYR A 213 14.10 15.64 5.27
CA TYR A 213 14.87 14.45 5.65
C TYR A 213 14.11 13.59 6.65
N VAL A 214 13.44 14.23 7.63
CA VAL A 214 12.51 13.54 8.53
C VAL A 214 11.41 12.88 7.72
N ASN A 215 10.87 13.58 6.73
CA ASN A 215 9.88 13.06 5.79
C ASN A 215 10.39 11.80 5.06
N HIS A 216 11.59 11.86 4.50
CA HIS A 216 12.18 10.71 3.81
C HIS A 216 12.43 9.53 4.76
N ILE A 217 12.88 9.77 6.00
CA ILE A 217 13.05 8.69 7.00
C ILE A 217 11.71 7.99 7.26
N GLY A 218 10.63 8.75 7.45
CA GLY A 218 9.29 8.19 7.63
C GLY A 218 8.86 7.34 6.43
N LEU A 219 9.06 7.84 5.21
CA LEU A 219 8.77 7.10 3.98
C LEU A 219 9.62 5.83 3.85
N ILE A 220 10.90 5.86 4.22
CA ILE A 220 11.78 4.68 4.20
C ILE A 220 11.28 3.62 5.19
N ILE A 221 10.93 4.01 6.43
CA ILE A 221 10.38 3.08 7.43
C ILE A 221 9.05 2.48 6.92
N PHE A 222 8.20 3.30 6.30
CA PHE A 222 6.95 2.84 5.70
C PHE A 222 7.20 1.82 4.58
N LEU A 223 8.13 2.11 3.65
CA LEU A 223 8.51 1.20 2.57
C LEU A 223 9.07 -0.12 3.12
N ILE A 224 9.94 -0.06 4.15
CA ILE A 224 10.45 -1.27 4.82
C ILE A 224 9.30 -2.08 5.43
N GLY A 225 8.34 -1.42 6.12
CA GLY A 225 7.16 -2.08 6.65
C GLY A 225 6.33 -2.78 5.57
N ALA A 226 6.14 -2.15 4.41
CA ALA A 226 5.45 -2.75 3.28
C ALA A 226 6.23 -3.95 2.70
N MET A 227 7.55 -3.81 2.54
CA MET A 227 8.42 -4.88 2.05
C MET A 227 8.47 -6.09 3.01
N LEU A 228 8.39 -5.85 4.32
CA LEU A 228 8.34 -6.91 5.32
C LEU A 228 7.12 -7.83 5.17
N ARG A 229 6.05 -7.40 4.50
CA ARG A 229 4.89 -8.28 4.23
C ARG A 229 5.21 -9.44 3.29
N PHE A 230 6.25 -9.31 2.46
CA PHE A 230 6.72 -10.40 1.61
C PHE A 230 7.60 -11.41 2.36
N VAL A 231 8.03 -11.10 3.59
CA VAL A 231 8.79 -12.04 4.41
C VAL A 231 7.84 -13.08 4.98
N PRO A 232 8.08 -14.39 4.74
CA PRO A 232 7.22 -15.46 5.25
C PRO A 232 7.03 -15.34 6.76
N GLY A 233 5.77 -15.34 7.20
CA GLY A 233 5.42 -15.24 8.62
C GLY A 233 5.05 -13.84 9.11
N MET A 234 5.46 -12.77 8.42
CA MET A 234 5.17 -11.39 8.84
C MET A 234 3.75 -10.94 8.51
N TYR A 235 3.19 -11.48 7.43
CA TYR A 235 1.87 -11.16 6.91
C TYR A 235 1.15 -12.44 6.45
N VAL A 236 -0.14 -12.55 6.77
CA VAL A 236 -1.06 -13.58 6.28
C VAL A 236 -2.39 -12.87 6.04
N ASP A 237 -2.97 -13.10 4.86
CA ASP A 237 -4.27 -12.56 4.45
C ASP A 237 -4.88 -13.51 3.44
N GLU A 238 -5.48 -14.59 3.95
CA GLU A 238 -5.99 -15.69 3.15
C GLU A 238 -7.44 -15.99 3.49
N VAL A 239 -8.25 -16.35 2.49
CA VAL A 239 -9.66 -16.69 2.70
C VAL A 239 -9.81 -18.18 2.97
N LEU A 240 -10.44 -18.52 4.09
CA LEU A 240 -10.81 -19.87 4.49
C LEU A 240 -12.32 -20.07 4.28
N TRP A 241 -12.69 -20.83 3.25
CA TRP A 241 -14.06 -21.30 3.04
C TRP A 241 -14.29 -22.60 3.82
N ILE A 242 -15.22 -22.59 4.75
CA ILE A 242 -15.50 -23.72 5.65
C ILE A 242 -17.01 -23.99 5.76
N ARG A 243 -17.40 -25.22 5.42
CA ARG A 243 -18.80 -25.68 5.45
C ARG A 243 -19.20 -26.06 6.87
N GLU A 244 -20.49 -26.01 7.16
CA GLU A 244 -21.02 -26.55 8.42
C GLU A 244 -20.62 -28.02 8.62
N GLY A 245 -20.19 -28.34 9.84
CA GLY A 245 -19.62 -29.63 10.24
C GLY A 245 -18.18 -29.90 9.77
N GLU A 246 -17.64 -29.11 8.84
CA GLU A 246 -16.30 -29.30 8.28
C GLU A 246 -15.22 -28.79 9.25
N THR A 247 -14.08 -29.50 9.30
CA THR A 247 -12.86 -29.04 9.97
C THR A 247 -11.75 -28.85 8.94
N LYS A 248 -11.15 -27.67 8.90
CA LYS A 248 -10.08 -27.32 7.96
C LYS A 248 -8.87 -26.72 8.68
N GLU A 249 -7.70 -26.91 8.07
CA GLU A 249 -6.50 -26.21 8.50
C GLU A 249 -6.66 -24.69 8.33
N ILE A 250 -6.20 -23.92 9.31
CA ILE A 250 -6.14 -22.46 9.20
C ILE A 250 -4.91 -22.11 8.35
N PRO A 251 -5.08 -21.46 7.19
CA PRO A 251 -3.97 -21.12 6.31
C PRO A 251 -2.93 -20.21 6.98
N GLY A 252 -1.68 -20.32 6.52
CA GLY A 252 -0.55 -19.59 7.10
C GLY A 252 -0.11 -20.04 8.50
N THR A 253 -0.68 -21.11 9.07
CA THR A 253 -0.31 -21.66 10.39
C THR A 253 0.67 -22.84 10.32
N ASN A 254 0.94 -23.37 9.13
CA ASN A 254 1.76 -24.57 8.87
C ASN A 254 1.25 -25.81 9.62
N GLY A 255 -0.05 -26.08 9.53
CA GLY A 255 -0.68 -27.25 10.13
C GLY A 255 -0.78 -27.22 11.66
N ARG A 256 -0.61 -26.05 12.29
CA ARG A 256 -0.67 -25.92 13.75
C ARG A 256 -2.10 -25.74 14.27
N TYR A 257 -2.93 -25.01 13.53
CA TYR A 257 -4.29 -24.70 13.95
C TYR A 257 -5.31 -25.16 12.91
N PHE A 258 -6.44 -25.64 13.42
CA PHE A 258 -7.58 -26.09 12.63
C PHE A 258 -8.82 -25.40 13.14
N LEU A 259 -9.73 -25.06 12.24
CA LEU A 259 -11.02 -24.50 12.57
C LEU A 259 -12.10 -25.48 12.15
N LYS A 260 -13.08 -25.70 13.03
CA LYS A 260 -14.33 -26.36 12.69
C LYS A 260 -15.45 -25.34 12.66
N ASN A 261 -16.29 -25.39 11.62
CA ASN A 261 -17.53 -24.62 11.58
C ASN A 261 -18.65 -25.52 12.13
N GLU A 262 -19.16 -25.22 13.33
CA GLU A 262 -20.28 -25.98 13.90
C GLU A 262 -21.60 -25.57 13.27
N LYS A 263 -21.81 -24.26 13.09
CA LYS A 263 -23.05 -23.70 12.58
C LYS A 263 -22.87 -22.28 12.04
N PHE A 264 -23.47 -22.00 10.90
CA PHE A 264 -23.66 -20.65 10.39
C PHE A 264 -25.08 -20.15 10.74
N ILE A 265 -25.17 -18.90 11.16
CA ILE A 265 -26.41 -18.24 11.52
C ILE A 265 -26.54 -17.00 10.67
N PHE A 266 -27.66 -16.92 9.95
CA PHE A 266 -28.04 -15.76 9.15
C PHE A 266 -29.34 -15.19 9.70
N GLU A 267 -29.26 -14.00 10.30
CA GLU A 267 -30.42 -13.24 10.75
C GLU A 267 -30.73 -12.13 9.76
N THR A 268 -32.02 -11.90 9.52
CA THR A 268 -32.51 -10.84 8.62
C THR A 268 -33.40 -9.87 9.38
N TYR A 269 -33.53 -8.66 8.85
CA TYR A 269 -34.51 -7.70 9.33
C TYR A 269 -35.89 -8.06 8.79
N GLU A 270 -36.84 -8.15 9.71
CA GLU A 270 -38.25 -8.38 9.42
C GLU A 270 -39.09 -7.17 9.85
N LYS A 271 -40.06 -6.80 9.00
CA LYS A 271 -41.00 -5.72 9.30
C LYS A 271 -41.85 -6.09 10.52
N GLY A 272 -42.03 -5.16 11.45
CA GLY A 272 -42.81 -5.36 12.69
C GLY A 272 -42.05 -6.01 13.85
N LYS A 273 -40.97 -6.76 13.59
CA LYS A 273 -40.04 -7.24 14.64
C LYS A 273 -38.80 -6.36 14.80
N SER A 274 -38.44 -5.63 13.74
CA SER A 274 -37.26 -4.77 13.69
C SER A 274 -37.58 -3.31 14.03
N ASN A 275 -36.55 -2.52 14.30
CA ASN A 275 -36.71 -1.09 14.57
C ASN A 275 -37.40 -0.38 13.38
N PRO A 276 -38.42 0.47 13.63
CA PRO A 276 -39.17 1.17 12.58
C PRO A 276 -38.32 1.95 11.58
N VAL A 277 -37.12 2.40 11.96
CA VAL A 277 -36.17 3.10 11.08
C VAL A 277 -35.80 2.26 9.85
N PHE A 278 -35.88 0.93 9.93
CA PHE A 278 -35.56 0.04 8.79
C PHE A 278 -36.77 -0.28 7.91
N ASN A 279 -37.98 0.15 8.26
CA ASN A 279 -39.19 -0.24 7.53
C ASN A 279 -39.17 0.21 6.06
N GLU A 280 -38.72 1.44 5.77
CA GLU A 280 -38.62 1.95 4.40
C GLU A 280 -37.64 1.14 3.55
N ALA A 281 -36.48 0.77 4.13
CA ALA A 281 -35.52 -0.09 3.47
C ALA A 281 -36.09 -1.49 3.24
N ILE A 282 -36.77 -2.07 4.24
CA ILE A 282 -37.42 -3.39 4.14
C ILE A 282 -38.52 -3.39 3.07
N ASP A 283 -39.32 -2.33 2.98
CA ASP A 283 -40.39 -2.22 1.97
C ASP A 283 -39.84 -2.15 0.53
N ARG A 284 -38.63 -1.60 0.34
CA ARG A 284 -37.99 -1.52 -0.97
C ARG A 284 -37.42 -2.85 -1.46
N VAL A 285 -36.84 -3.67 -0.58
CA VAL A 285 -36.15 -4.93 -0.95
C VAL A 285 -36.93 -6.20 -0.59
N GLY A 286 -37.97 -6.10 0.23
CA GLY A 286 -38.74 -7.22 0.75
C GLY A 286 -38.32 -7.65 2.15
N SER A 287 -39.30 -8.04 2.97
CA SER A 287 -39.07 -8.56 4.33
C SER A 287 -38.24 -9.84 4.28
N GLY A 288 -37.22 -9.93 5.14
CA GLY A 288 -36.32 -11.07 5.20
C GLY A 288 -35.19 -11.07 4.16
N MET A 289 -35.10 -10.04 3.31
CA MET A 289 -34.04 -9.92 2.30
C MET A 289 -32.83 -9.11 2.78
N VAL A 290 -32.98 -8.37 3.89
CA VAL A 290 -31.92 -7.52 4.44
C VAL A 290 -31.23 -8.25 5.57
N ALA A 291 -29.94 -8.52 5.42
CA ALA A 291 -29.11 -9.10 6.45
C ALA A 291 -29.00 -8.20 7.68
N LYS A 292 -29.26 -8.78 8.85
CA LYS A 292 -29.01 -8.19 10.16
C LYS A 292 -27.70 -8.67 10.73
N THR A 293 -27.39 -9.96 10.63
CA THR A 293 -26.17 -10.54 11.17
C THR A 293 -25.81 -11.82 10.42
N TYR A 294 -24.52 -11.99 10.15
CA TYR A 294 -23.90 -13.25 9.73
C TYR A 294 -22.95 -13.68 10.83
N GLN A 295 -23.17 -14.88 11.37
CA GLN A 295 -22.39 -15.41 12.48
C GLN A 295 -21.94 -16.84 12.18
N THR A 296 -20.65 -17.11 12.37
CA THR A 296 -20.11 -18.47 12.34
C THR A 296 -19.77 -18.91 13.77
N THR A 297 -20.42 -19.97 14.23
CA THR A 297 -20.03 -20.65 15.47
C THR A 297 -18.90 -21.61 15.14
N ALA A 298 -17.70 -21.26 15.60
CA ALA A 298 -16.49 -21.96 15.24
C ALA A 298 -15.77 -22.52 16.47
N VAL A 299 -15.19 -23.70 16.32
CA VAL A 299 -14.32 -24.32 17.31
C VAL A 299 -12.89 -24.34 16.78
N LEU A 300 -12.00 -23.68 17.50
CA LEU A 300 -10.57 -23.67 17.25
C LEU A 300 -9.92 -24.90 17.89
N TYR A 301 -9.14 -25.61 17.11
CA TYR A 301 -8.32 -26.74 17.51
C TYR A 301 -6.84 -26.46 17.29
N LYS A 302 -6.01 -27.06 18.13
CA LYS A 302 -4.55 -27.10 17.99
C LYS A 302 -4.10 -28.53 17.76
N ARG A 303 -3.26 -28.75 16.76
CA ARG A 303 -2.66 -30.07 16.51
C ARG A 303 -1.75 -30.47 17.68
N VAL A 304 -1.81 -31.74 18.06
CA VAL A 304 -0.95 -32.38 19.04
C VAL A 304 -0.13 -33.47 18.34
N GLY A 305 1.19 -33.41 18.46
CA GLY A 305 2.10 -34.34 17.80
C GLY A 305 2.75 -33.79 16.51
N PRO A 306 3.65 -34.58 15.90
CA PRO A 306 4.37 -34.17 14.69
C PRO A 306 3.45 -34.09 13.46
N THR A 307 3.86 -33.31 12.47
CA THR A 307 3.19 -33.26 11.16
C THR A 307 3.67 -34.43 10.32
N VAL A 308 2.86 -35.48 10.20
CA VAL A 308 3.11 -36.62 9.31
C VAL A 308 2.21 -36.48 8.08
N PRO A 309 2.77 -36.42 6.85
CA PRO A 309 1.97 -36.37 5.63
C PRO A 309 1.07 -37.60 5.51
N GLY A 310 -0.24 -37.38 5.30
CA GLY A 310 -1.22 -38.45 5.11
C GLY A 310 -1.87 -39.01 6.39
N GLU A 311 -1.39 -38.65 7.60
CA GLU A 311 -2.03 -39.02 8.87
C GLU A 311 -3.09 -37.99 9.27
N GLU A 312 -4.25 -38.44 9.75
CA GLU A 312 -5.25 -37.55 10.32
C GLU A 312 -4.70 -36.83 11.57
N PRO A 313 -4.84 -35.49 11.66
CA PRO A 313 -4.32 -34.74 12.79
C PRO A 313 -5.02 -35.11 14.09
N LYS A 314 -4.25 -35.38 15.15
CA LYS A 314 -4.78 -35.39 16.52
C LYS A 314 -5.00 -33.95 16.98
N LEU A 315 -6.25 -33.59 17.22
CA LEU A 315 -6.67 -32.22 17.52
C LEU A 315 -7.11 -32.05 18.97
N LYS A 316 -6.60 -31.03 19.64
CA LYS A 316 -7.06 -30.60 20.98
C LYS A 316 -7.90 -29.33 20.85
N LYS A 317 -9.13 -29.34 21.38
CA LYS A 317 -10.00 -28.16 21.45
C LYS A 317 -9.31 -27.06 22.26
N VAL A 318 -9.23 -25.86 21.69
CA VAL A 318 -8.63 -24.68 22.32
C VAL A 318 -9.70 -23.72 22.78
N LYS A 319 -10.60 -23.34 21.86
CA LYS A 319 -11.59 -22.29 22.11
C LYS A 319 -12.80 -22.47 21.21
N GLU A 320 -13.98 -22.17 21.73
CA GLU A 320 -15.20 -22.02 20.95
C GLU A 320 -15.56 -20.53 20.90
N TYR A 321 -16.03 -20.05 19.75
CA TYR A 321 -16.30 -18.63 19.55
C TYR A 321 -17.34 -18.38 18.45
N HIS A 322 -18.08 -17.29 18.61
CA HIS A 322 -19.04 -16.81 17.64
C HIS A 322 -18.42 -15.67 16.83
N ILE A 323 -17.88 -16.00 15.65
CA ILE A 323 -17.28 -15.03 14.75
C ILE A 323 -18.40 -14.24 14.08
N ARG A 324 -18.39 -12.92 14.24
CA ARG A 324 -19.36 -12.01 13.60
C ARG A 324 -18.63 -10.91 12.84
N VAL A 325 -19.36 -10.18 12.01
CA VAL A 325 -18.83 -8.97 11.34
C VAL A 325 -18.31 -8.01 12.42
N ASN A 326 -17.06 -7.56 12.27
CA ASN A 326 -16.31 -6.73 13.23
C ASN A 326 -15.99 -7.36 14.59
N ASP A 327 -16.38 -8.61 14.84
CA ASP A 327 -16.06 -9.37 16.06
C ASP A 327 -15.34 -10.69 15.70
N PRO A 328 -14.03 -10.61 15.38
CA PRO A 328 -13.25 -11.75 14.91
C PRO A 328 -12.79 -12.68 16.04
N LEU A 329 -12.61 -13.97 15.74
CA LEU A 329 -11.85 -14.86 16.62
C LEU A 329 -10.37 -14.48 16.52
N LYS A 330 -9.77 -14.06 17.64
CA LYS A 330 -8.33 -13.75 17.74
C LYS A 330 -7.61 -14.81 18.57
N TYR A 331 -6.50 -15.35 18.06
CA TYR A 331 -5.65 -16.31 18.75
C TYR A 331 -4.24 -16.37 18.13
N ASP A 332 -3.19 -16.39 18.95
CA ASP A 332 -1.77 -16.53 18.53
C ASP A 332 -1.36 -15.61 17.37
N HIS A 333 -1.72 -14.33 17.46
CA HIS A 333 -1.52 -13.29 16.44
C HIS A 333 -2.33 -13.43 15.13
N TYR A 334 -3.17 -14.45 15.03
CA TYR A 334 -4.15 -14.57 13.94
C TYR A 334 -5.50 -14.00 14.38
N ALA A 335 -6.23 -13.47 13.41
CA ALA A 335 -7.59 -13.02 13.53
C ALA A 335 -8.41 -13.57 12.37
N LEU A 336 -9.54 -14.20 12.67
CA LEU A 336 -10.46 -14.76 11.69
C LEU A 336 -11.70 -13.88 11.60
N TYR A 337 -11.85 -13.20 10.47
CA TYR A 337 -12.94 -12.25 10.21
C TYR A 337 -13.98 -12.88 9.30
N GLN A 338 -15.26 -12.81 9.67
CA GLN A 338 -16.34 -13.12 8.74
C GLN A 338 -16.36 -12.09 7.61
N VAL A 339 -16.15 -12.53 6.37
CA VAL A 339 -16.13 -11.63 5.20
C VAL A 339 -17.21 -11.95 4.19
N ASP A 340 -17.55 -13.22 4.00
CA ASP A 340 -18.54 -13.66 3.02
C ASP A 340 -19.18 -14.99 3.43
N PHE A 341 -20.22 -15.45 2.74
CA PHE A 341 -20.92 -16.69 3.02
C PHE A 341 -21.67 -17.20 1.78
N LYS A 342 -22.01 -18.49 1.79
CA LYS A 342 -22.91 -19.10 0.80
C LYS A 342 -23.96 -19.93 1.52
N MET A 343 -25.23 -19.61 1.27
CA MET A 343 -26.36 -20.35 1.83
C MET A 343 -26.68 -21.57 0.97
N ASN A 344 -27.15 -22.64 1.62
CA ASN A 344 -27.74 -23.81 0.96
C ASN A 344 -26.88 -24.44 -0.14
N GLU A 345 -25.56 -24.56 0.07
CA GLU A 345 -24.70 -25.30 -0.87
C GLU A 345 -25.06 -26.79 -0.84
N LEU A 346 -25.18 -27.42 -2.01
CA LEU A 346 -25.53 -28.83 -2.11
C LEU A 346 -24.46 -29.70 -1.44
N ASN A 347 -24.88 -30.60 -0.55
CA ASN A 347 -23.98 -31.44 0.24
C ASN A 347 -24.17 -32.93 -0.06
N LYS A 348 -25.41 -33.42 0.01
CA LYS A 348 -25.75 -34.80 -0.37
C LYS A 348 -26.98 -34.83 -1.24
N MET A 349 -27.04 -35.79 -2.16
CA MET A 349 -28.24 -36.09 -2.93
C MET A 349 -28.61 -37.56 -2.73
N SER A 350 -29.88 -37.79 -2.47
CA SER A 350 -30.46 -39.11 -2.26
C SER A 350 -31.24 -39.53 -3.49
N PHE A 351 -31.08 -40.79 -3.90
CA PHE A 351 -31.69 -41.36 -5.09
C PHE A 351 -32.28 -42.74 -4.80
N GLU A 352 -33.38 -43.04 -5.47
CA GLU A 352 -34.09 -44.31 -5.37
C GLU A 352 -34.00 -45.10 -6.68
N LEU A 353 -33.73 -46.40 -6.57
CA LEU A 353 -33.77 -47.32 -7.71
C LEU A 353 -35.21 -47.84 -7.86
N ILE A 354 -35.84 -47.52 -8.99
CA ILE A 354 -37.27 -47.79 -9.23
C ILE A 354 -37.44 -48.59 -10.53
N ASP A 355 -38.29 -49.62 -10.52
CA ASP A 355 -38.76 -50.28 -11.74
C ASP A 355 -39.81 -49.40 -12.44
N LYS A 356 -39.60 -49.12 -13.73
CA LYS A 356 -40.44 -48.20 -14.51
C LYS A 356 -41.86 -48.70 -14.77
N GLN A 357 -42.09 -50.01 -14.76
CA GLN A 357 -43.41 -50.60 -15.05
C GLN A 357 -44.24 -50.77 -13.78
N THR A 358 -43.60 -51.21 -12.70
CA THR A 358 -44.30 -51.52 -11.44
C THR A 358 -44.23 -50.40 -10.40
N GLU A 359 -43.41 -49.38 -10.63
CA GLU A 359 -43.11 -48.28 -9.71
C GLU A 359 -42.62 -48.74 -8.33
N THR A 360 -42.10 -49.96 -8.23
CA THR A 360 -41.58 -50.51 -6.98
C THR A 360 -40.15 -50.00 -6.71
N VAL A 361 -39.90 -49.62 -5.46
CA VAL A 361 -38.60 -49.10 -4.99
C VAL A 361 -37.75 -50.26 -4.45
N PHE A 362 -36.54 -50.44 -4.99
CA PHE A 362 -35.63 -51.53 -4.62
C PHE A 362 -34.50 -51.11 -3.68
N GLY A 363 -34.31 -49.80 -3.47
CA GLY A 363 -33.35 -49.28 -2.50
C GLY A 363 -33.14 -47.78 -2.66
N ASN A 364 -32.55 -47.18 -1.62
CA ASN A 364 -32.17 -45.77 -1.58
C ASN A 364 -30.64 -45.67 -1.41
N LEU A 365 -29.99 -44.80 -2.17
CA LEU A 365 -28.60 -44.41 -1.96
C LEU A 365 -28.48 -42.91 -1.71
N SER A 366 -27.60 -42.54 -0.79
CA SER A 366 -27.23 -41.15 -0.54
C SER A 366 -25.78 -40.92 -0.97
N ILE A 367 -25.58 -39.96 -1.86
CA ILE A 367 -24.29 -39.61 -2.46
C ILE A 367 -23.77 -38.33 -1.80
N ASP A 368 -22.58 -38.40 -1.21
CA ASP A 368 -21.83 -37.22 -0.79
C ASP A 368 -21.24 -36.53 -2.01
N LEU A 369 -21.65 -35.28 -2.26
CA LEU A 369 -21.25 -34.55 -3.46
C LEU A 369 -19.79 -34.07 -3.41
N ASN A 370 -19.18 -34.02 -2.22
CA ASN A 370 -17.79 -33.62 -2.06
C ASN A 370 -16.84 -34.82 -2.13
N ASN A 371 -17.30 -36.01 -1.73
CA ASN A 371 -16.52 -37.24 -1.78
C ASN A 371 -17.40 -38.47 -2.10
N PRO A 372 -17.86 -38.61 -3.35
CA PRO A 372 -18.78 -39.68 -3.73
C PRO A 372 -18.07 -41.04 -3.74
N LYS A 373 -18.76 -42.08 -3.24
CA LYS A 373 -18.27 -43.47 -3.33
C LYS A 373 -18.49 -44.03 -4.74
N PRO A 374 -17.62 -44.94 -5.22
CA PRO A 374 -17.75 -45.53 -6.55
C PRO A 374 -18.88 -46.56 -6.67
N SER A 375 -19.29 -47.19 -5.56
CA SER A 375 -20.32 -48.23 -5.56
C SER A 375 -21.17 -48.18 -4.29
N TYR A 376 -22.45 -48.50 -4.45
CA TYR A 376 -23.48 -48.54 -3.42
C TYR A 376 -24.23 -49.86 -3.52
N ASP A 377 -24.18 -50.67 -2.46
CA ASP A 377 -24.94 -51.91 -2.34
C ASP A 377 -26.33 -51.60 -1.77
N LEU A 378 -27.38 -51.99 -2.48
CA LEU A 378 -28.77 -51.80 -2.08
C LEU A 378 -29.36 -53.07 -1.43
N GLY A 379 -28.59 -54.15 -1.37
CA GLY A 379 -29.02 -55.44 -0.84
C GLY A 379 -29.89 -56.24 -1.81
N LYS A 380 -30.17 -57.50 -1.46
CA LYS A 380 -31.02 -58.42 -2.26
C LYS A 380 -30.58 -58.59 -3.72
N GLY A 381 -29.27 -58.41 -4.00
CA GLY A 381 -28.70 -58.52 -5.34
C GLY A 381 -28.80 -57.25 -6.20
N TYR A 382 -29.26 -56.12 -5.64
CA TYR A 382 -29.26 -54.82 -6.31
C TYR A 382 -28.03 -54.00 -5.92
N ARG A 383 -27.36 -53.42 -6.92
CA ARG A 383 -26.16 -52.58 -6.71
C ARG A 383 -26.13 -51.43 -7.70
N VAL A 384 -25.69 -50.26 -7.27
CA VAL A 384 -25.49 -49.10 -8.15
C VAL A 384 -24.02 -48.71 -8.14
N GLU A 385 -23.42 -48.61 -9.33
CA GLU A 385 -22.09 -48.06 -9.54
C GLU A 385 -22.20 -46.65 -10.09
N LEU A 386 -21.38 -45.74 -9.55
CA LEU A 386 -21.25 -44.38 -10.04
C LEU A 386 -20.08 -44.33 -11.02
N LEU A 387 -20.39 -44.33 -12.32
CA LEU A 387 -19.38 -44.32 -13.39
C LEU A 387 -18.71 -42.95 -13.52
N SER A 388 -19.52 -41.89 -13.52
CA SER A 388 -19.06 -40.51 -13.66
C SER A 388 -19.90 -39.56 -12.83
N TYR A 389 -19.25 -38.54 -12.28
CA TYR A 389 -19.87 -37.47 -11.52
C TYR A 389 -19.39 -36.10 -12.02
N PHE A 390 -20.34 -35.23 -12.34
CA PHE A 390 -20.10 -33.87 -12.84
C PHE A 390 -20.70 -32.87 -11.84
N PRO A 391 -19.93 -32.27 -10.93
CA PRO A 391 -20.45 -31.38 -9.88
C PRO A 391 -21.16 -30.12 -10.40
N ASP A 392 -20.66 -29.54 -11.47
CA ASP A 392 -21.27 -28.39 -12.15
C ASP A 392 -21.38 -28.68 -13.65
N PHE A 393 -22.41 -29.44 -14.02
CA PHE A 393 -22.58 -30.06 -15.33
C PHE A 393 -22.87 -29.06 -16.46
N TYR A 394 -22.22 -29.26 -17.60
CA TYR A 394 -22.52 -28.63 -18.89
C TYR A 394 -22.06 -29.51 -20.06
N PHE A 395 -22.50 -29.19 -21.27
CA PHE A 395 -21.98 -29.78 -22.50
C PHE A 395 -20.90 -28.89 -23.10
N ASP A 396 -19.76 -29.47 -23.48
CA ASP A 396 -18.71 -28.76 -24.20
C ASP A 396 -19.05 -28.57 -25.69
N ASN A 397 -18.13 -27.94 -26.44
CA ASN A 397 -18.33 -27.65 -27.86
C ASN A 397 -18.44 -28.91 -28.74
N ASP A 398 -17.92 -30.04 -28.26
CA ASP A 398 -17.97 -31.34 -28.93
C ASP A 398 -19.21 -32.16 -28.50
N GLY A 399 -20.05 -31.61 -27.61
CA GLY A 399 -21.24 -32.26 -27.09
C GLY A 399 -20.97 -33.27 -25.97
N ASN A 400 -19.76 -33.34 -25.43
CA ASN A 400 -19.41 -34.23 -24.33
C ASN A 400 -19.80 -33.62 -22.97
N PRO A 401 -20.18 -34.46 -21.99
CA PRO A 401 -20.46 -34.01 -20.64
C PRO A 401 -19.16 -33.56 -19.93
N ALA A 402 -19.15 -32.33 -19.45
CA ALA A 402 -18.01 -31.74 -18.74
C ALA A 402 -18.48 -31.04 -17.46
N THR A 403 -17.52 -30.57 -16.65
CA THR A 403 -17.83 -29.82 -15.42
C THR A 403 -17.13 -28.47 -15.34
N LYS A 404 -17.88 -27.41 -15.00
CA LYS A 404 -17.36 -26.03 -14.90
C LYS A 404 -16.52 -25.82 -13.64
N SER A 405 -16.91 -26.46 -12.55
CA SER A 405 -16.36 -26.21 -11.21
C SER A 405 -16.45 -27.47 -10.37
N ARG A 406 -15.55 -27.58 -9.39
CA ARG A 406 -15.59 -28.65 -8.37
C ARG A 406 -16.68 -28.42 -7.32
N VAL A 407 -17.28 -27.24 -7.29
CA VAL A 407 -18.38 -26.92 -6.37
C VAL A 407 -19.68 -27.46 -6.96
N PRO A 408 -20.48 -28.24 -6.21
CA PRO A 408 -21.68 -28.88 -6.73
C PRO A 408 -22.83 -27.87 -6.91
N ASN A 409 -22.80 -27.08 -7.97
CA ASN A 409 -23.86 -26.11 -8.28
C ASN A 409 -24.96 -26.71 -9.17
N ASN A 410 -24.60 -27.62 -10.07
CA ASN A 410 -25.50 -28.29 -11.00
C ASN A 410 -25.05 -29.75 -11.22
N PRO A 411 -25.14 -30.61 -10.21
CA PRO A 411 -24.61 -31.97 -10.28
C PRO A 411 -25.35 -32.85 -11.30
N ALA A 412 -24.58 -33.66 -12.03
CA ALA A 412 -25.07 -34.76 -12.86
C ALA A 412 -24.28 -36.05 -12.63
N PHE A 413 -24.95 -37.19 -12.82
CA PHE A 413 -24.46 -38.51 -12.47
C PHE A 413 -24.66 -39.49 -13.61
N VAL A 414 -23.70 -40.37 -13.82
CA VAL A 414 -23.85 -41.57 -14.67
C VAL A 414 -23.87 -42.78 -13.75
N PHE A 415 -25.05 -43.38 -13.61
CA PHE A 415 -25.25 -44.58 -12.82
C PHE A 415 -25.22 -45.82 -13.72
N LYS A 416 -24.62 -46.90 -13.21
CA LYS A 416 -24.78 -48.24 -13.72
C LYS A 416 -25.49 -49.08 -12.67
N MET A 417 -26.74 -49.44 -12.96
CA MET A 417 -27.66 -50.12 -12.05
C MET A 417 -27.64 -51.61 -12.35
N TYR A 418 -27.32 -52.43 -11.35
CA TYR A 418 -27.34 -53.87 -11.42
C TYR A 418 -28.56 -54.40 -10.67
N ALA A 419 -29.28 -55.32 -11.30
CA ALA A 419 -30.42 -56.03 -10.72
C ALA A 419 -30.28 -57.54 -10.99
N PRO A 420 -30.93 -58.41 -10.17
CA PRO A 420 -30.85 -59.86 -10.34
C PRO A 420 -31.28 -60.35 -11.74
N ASP A 421 -32.26 -59.67 -12.34
CA ASP A 421 -32.78 -59.95 -13.68
C ASP A 421 -31.99 -59.24 -14.81
N LYS A 422 -31.06 -58.34 -14.44
CA LYS A 422 -30.21 -57.56 -15.36
C LYS A 422 -28.74 -57.58 -14.88
N PRO A 423 -28.05 -58.73 -14.94
CA PRO A 423 -26.68 -58.86 -14.40
C PRO A 423 -25.62 -58.07 -15.19
N LYS A 424 -25.91 -57.68 -16.44
CA LYS A 424 -25.00 -56.82 -17.24
C LYS A 424 -25.07 -55.33 -16.84
N GLY A 425 -26.08 -54.96 -16.07
CA GLY A 425 -26.37 -53.60 -15.62
C GLY A 425 -26.99 -52.72 -16.70
N GLU A 426 -27.76 -51.72 -16.27
CA GLU A 426 -28.41 -50.69 -17.09
C GLU A 426 -27.82 -49.32 -16.75
N ILE A 427 -27.63 -48.44 -17.75
CA ILE A 427 -26.97 -47.14 -17.54
C ILE A 427 -28.00 -46.02 -17.56
N SER A 428 -28.01 -45.20 -16.51
CA SER A 428 -28.89 -44.04 -16.39
C SER A 428 -28.05 -42.77 -16.20
N PHE A 429 -28.32 -41.75 -17.00
CA PHE A 429 -27.79 -40.41 -16.81
C PHE A 429 -28.82 -39.57 -16.06
N VAL A 430 -28.45 -39.03 -14.90
CA VAL A 430 -29.35 -38.23 -14.06
C VAL A 430 -28.75 -36.85 -13.87
N ALA A 431 -29.45 -35.84 -14.35
CA ALA A 431 -29.19 -34.42 -14.05
C ALA A 431 -30.38 -33.82 -13.30
N ILE A 432 -30.17 -32.68 -12.65
CA ILE A 432 -31.26 -31.95 -11.99
C ILE A 432 -32.37 -31.65 -13.02
N ARG A 433 -33.57 -32.20 -12.77
CA ARG A 433 -34.80 -32.12 -13.60
C ARG A 433 -34.79 -32.90 -14.92
N GLN A 434 -33.76 -33.67 -15.25
CA GLN A 434 -33.73 -34.49 -16.47
C GLN A 434 -33.06 -35.84 -16.21
N THR A 435 -33.79 -36.92 -16.48
CA THR A 435 -33.23 -38.27 -16.54
C THR A 435 -33.16 -38.67 -18.01
N ILE A 436 -31.96 -38.95 -18.49
CA ILE A 436 -31.70 -39.36 -19.87
C ILE A 436 -31.16 -40.79 -19.82
N GLU A 437 -31.66 -41.65 -20.71
CA GLU A 437 -31.22 -43.05 -20.83
C GLU A 437 -30.43 -43.18 -22.16
N PRO A 438 -29.09 -43.08 -22.14
CA PRO A 438 -28.30 -42.91 -23.37
C PRO A 438 -28.40 -44.08 -24.37
N PHE A 439 -28.76 -45.28 -23.88
CA PHE A 439 -28.80 -46.51 -24.67
C PHE A 439 -30.22 -47.02 -24.98
N GLY A 440 -31.27 -46.36 -24.48
CA GLY A 440 -32.67 -46.73 -24.72
C GLY A 440 -33.20 -47.95 -23.93
N ASP A 441 -34.44 -47.82 -23.45
CA ASP A 441 -35.33 -48.79 -22.78
C ASP A 441 -34.76 -49.54 -21.55
N ASN A 442 -34.26 -48.79 -20.57
CA ASN A 442 -33.97 -49.35 -19.26
C ASN A 442 -35.27 -49.81 -18.58
N LYS A 443 -35.23 -50.93 -17.85
CA LYS A 443 -36.31 -51.37 -16.95
C LYS A 443 -36.27 -50.58 -15.64
N TYR A 444 -35.08 -50.27 -15.15
CA TYR A 444 -34.88 -49.52 -13.92
C TYR A 444 -34.49 -48.07 -14.19
N LYS A 445 -34.95 -47.14 -13.35
CA LYS A 445 -34.55 -45.73 -13.35
C LYS A 445 -34.01 -45.33 -11.97
N MET A 446 -33.10 -44.36 -11.98
CA MET A 446 -32.71 -43.64 -10.77
C MET A 446 -33.58 -42.39 -10.63
N ALA A 447 -34.42 -42.37 -9.60
CA ALA A 447 -35.26 -41.22 -9.26
C ALA A 447 -34.59 -40.37 -8.17
N PHE A 448 -34.65 -39.05 -8.31
CA PHE A 448 -34.23 -38.14 -7.26
C PHE A 448 -35.24 -38.19 -6.11
N ALA A 449 -34.74 -38.38 -4.88
CA ALA A 449 -35.57 -38.46 -3.68
C ALA A 449 -35.45 -37.19 -2.82
N ASP A 450 -34.23 -36.78 -2.48
CA ASP A 450 -34.01 -35.65 -1.57
C ASP A 450 -32.62 -35.01 -1.73
N VAL A 451 -32.46 -33.79 -1.22
CA VAL A 451 -31.20 -33.05 -1.20
C VAL A 451 -30.92 -32.42 0.16
N GLU A 452 -29.77 -32.76 0.73
CA GLU A 452 -29.25 -32.06 1.90
C GLU A 452 -28.34 -30.92 1.47
N THR A 453 -28.53 -29.75 2.07
CA THR A 453 -27.67 -28.59 1.87
C THR A 453 -26.91 -28.23 3.15
N ARG A 454 -25.82 -27.49 3.00
CA ARG A 454 -25.05 -26.91 4.10
C ARG A 454 -24.71 -25.47 3.82
N ASN A 455 -24.64 -24.66 4.87
CA ASN A 455 -24.14 -23.30 4.73
C ASN A 455 -22.61 -23.29 4.75
N VAL A 456 -22.03 -22.29 4.10
CA VAL A 456 -20.59 -22.10 3.99
C VAL A 456 -20.22 -20.72 4.50
N SER A 457 -19.20 -20.66 5.35
CA SER A 457 -18.65 -19.42 5.86
C SER A 457 -17.33 -19.12 5.16
N ALA A 458 -17.14 -17.90 4.68
CA ALA A 458 -15.84 -17.40 4.25
C ALA A 458 -15.23 -16.53 5.34
N LEU A 459 -14.08 -16.97 5.86
CA LEU A 459 -13.35 -16.29 6.91
C LEU A 459 -12.00 -15.81 6.39
N THR A 460 -11.71 -14.51 6.47
CA THR A 460 -10.35 -14.04 6.21
C THR A 460 -9.48 -14.29 7.43
N VAL A 461 -8.42 -15.07 7.23
CA VAL A 461 -7.37 -15.33 8.21
C VAL A 461 -6.31 -14.26 8.06
N ARG A 462 -6.21 -13.40 9.07
CA ARG A 462 -5.32 -12.25 9.07
C ARG A 462 -4.27 -12.35 10.17
N ARG A 463 -3.02 -12.13 9.81
CA ARG A 463 -1.90 -11.85 10.72
C ARG A 463 -1.05 -10.75 10.11
N ASP A 464 -0.77 -9.70 10.84
CA ASP A 464 0.03 -8.58 10.30
C ASP A 464 0.91 -7.96 11.39
N PHE A 465 2.20 -8.30 11.37
CA PHE A 465 3.22 -7.71 12.25
C PHE A 465 3.77 -6.38 11.71
N THR A 466 3.36 -5.94 10.52
CA THR A 466 3.91 -4.75 9.85
C THR A 466 3.11 -3.49 10.15
N LEU A 467 1.86 -3.61 10.64
CA LEU A 467 0.97 -2.46 10.86
C LEU A 467 1.58 -1.36 11.72
N TRP A 468 2.25 -1.71 12.82
CA TRP A 468 2.86 -0.70 13.69
C TRP A 468 4.06 -0.02 13.03
N ILE A 469 4.83 -0.75 12.21
CA ILE A 469 5.95 -0.19 11.43
C ILE A 469 5.43 0.82 10.43
N LEU A 470 4.36 0.47 9.71
CA LEU A 470 3.67 1.37 8.78
C LEU A 470 3.12 2.60 9.51
N GLY A 471 2.52 2.41 10.68
CA GLY A 471 2.00 3.50 11.52
C GLY A 471 3.11 4.46 11.99
N VAL A 472 4.23 3.93 12.49
CA VAL A 472 5.40 4.73 12.92
C VAL A 472 6.01 5.47 11.74
N GLY A 473 6.21 4.80 10.60
CA GLY A 473 6.72 5.42 9.38
C GLY A 473 5.81 6.55 8.88
N GLY A 474 4.50 6.31 8.86
CA GLY A 474 3.48 7.30 8.49
C GLY A 474 3.45 8.50 9.45
N ALA A 475 3.57 8.28 10.76
CA ALA A 475 3.63 9.35 11.74
C ALA A 475 4.88 10.24 11.56
N ILE A 476 6.06 9.63 11.38
CA ILE A 476 7.32 10.36 11.13
C ILE A 476 7.25 11.14 9.81
N PHE A 477 6.69 10.53 8.76
CA PHE A 477 6.45 11.19 7.48
C PHE A 477 5.62 12.47 7.68
N MET A 478 4.49 12.36 8.39
CA MET A 478 3.62 13.51 8.68
C MET A 478 4.33 14.59 9.49
N ILE A 479 5.12 14.23 10.51
CA ILE A 479 5.95 15.18 11.26
C ILE A 479 6.89 15.94 10.32
N GLY A 480 7.58 15.24 9.42
CA GLY A 480 8.49 15.85 8.45
C GLY A 480 7.81 16.81 7.48
N VAL A 481 6.61 16.46 6.99
CA VAL A 481 5.79 17.32 6.13
C VAL A 481 5.39 18.59 6.88
N ILE A 482 4.82 18.46 8.09
CA ILE A 482 4.38 19.60 8.89
C ILE A 482 5.57 20.50 9.22
N GLN A 483 6.68 19.92 9.68
CA GLN A 483 7.94 20.60 9.96
C GLN A 483 8.45 21.42 8.77
N GLY A 484 8.41 20.85 7.56
CA GLY A 484 8.92 21.49 6.35
C GLY A 484 7.97 22.52 5.73
N MET A 485 6.65 22.38 5.92
CA MET A 485 5.63 23.24 5.32
C MET A 485 5.27 24.46 6.17
N TYR A 486 5.09 24.27 7.49
CA TYR A 486 4.57 25.32 8.36
C TYR A 486 5.64 26.21 8.98
N TRP A 487 6.85 25.69 9.18
CA TRP A 487 7.95 26.47 9.75
C TRP A 487 8.93 26.93 8.68
N ASN A 488 9.43 28.15 8.88
CA ASN A 488 10.37 28.80 7.98
C ASN A 488 11.66 29.11 8.73
N HIS A 489 12.79 28.78 8.12
CA HIS A 489 14.10 29.15 8.62
C HIS A 489 14.43 30.56 8.16
N ARG A 490 14.54 31.48 9.13
CA ARG A 490 14.80 32.90 8.91
C ARG A 490 16.12 33.29 9.51
N ARG A 491 16.86 34.14 8.78
CA ARG A 491 18.16 34.66 9.18
C ARG A 491 18.24 36.13 8.87
N ILE A 492 18.78 36.88 9.82
CA ILE A 492 19.05 38.32 9.70
C ILE A 492 20.49 38.53 10.15
N TRP A 493 21.27 39.21 9.31
CA TRP A 493 22.64 39.59 9.57
C TRP A 493 22.74 41.10 9.65
N LEU A 494 23.46 41.60 10.65
CA LEU A 494 23.90 42.97 10.75
C LEU A 494 25.43 42.98 10.88
N LYS A 495 26.09 43.73 10.01
CA LYS A 495 27.54 43.89 10.02
C LYS A 495 27.89 45.36 9.91
N ILE A 496 28.84 45.82 10.72
CA ILE A 496 29.33 47.20 10.68
C ILE A 496 30.68 47.20 9.98
N VAL A 497 30.83 48.02 8.94
CA VAL A 497 32.08 48.19 8.18
C VAL A 497 32.28 49.67 7.93
N ASN A 498 33.32 50.27 8.51
CA ASN A 498 33.71 51.68 8.27
C ASN A 498 32.55 52.69 8.46
N GLY A 499 31.69 52.51 9.48
CA GLY A 499 30.52 53.37 9.73
C GLY A 499 29.30 53.10 8.82
N GLU A 500 29.38 52.07 7.96
CA GLU A 500 28.25 51.56 7.17
C GLU A 500 27.69 50.29 7.82
N VAL A 501 26.38 50.29 8.08
CA VAL A 501 25.62 49.16 8.62
C VAL A 501 25.02 48.37 7.46
N LEU A 502 25.51 47.14 7.27
CA LEU A 502 25.02 46.20 6.28
C LEU A 502 23.96 45.31 6.92
N LEU A 503 22.72 45.44 6.46
CA LEU A 503 21.60 44.60 6.88
C LEU A 503 21.26 43.64 5.74
N ALA A 504 21.41 42.34 5.99
CA ALA A 504 21.02 41.30 5.06
C ALA A 504 20.03 40.33 5.70
N ALA A 505 19.10 39.79 4.93
CA ALA A 505 18.14 38.82 5.44
C ALA A 505 17.82 37.71 4.44
N HIS A 506 17.55 36.52 4.96
CA HIS A 506 17.23 35.34 4.16
C HIS A 506 16.16 34.48 4.83
N THR A 507 15.19 33.99 4.05
CA THR A 507 14.27 32.94 4.47
C THR A 507 14.17 31.84 3.43
N ASN A 508 13.97 30.58 3.85
CA ASN A 508 13.74 29.49 2.90
C ASN A 508 12.39 29.63 2.15
N LYS A 509 11.39 30.24 2.79
CA LYS A 509 10.02 30.43 2.28
C LYS A 509 9.38 31.68 2.90
N ASN A 510 8.28 32.16 2.34
CA ASN A 510 7.51 33.32 2.84
C ASN A 510 8.36 34.59 3.01
N TRP A 511 8.86 35.11 1.89
CA TRP A 511 9.66 36.35 1.84
C TRP A 511 8.88 37.58 2.31
N PHE A 512 7.58 37.64 2.02
CA PHE A 512 6.70 38.72 2.49
C PHE A 512 6.65 38.81 4.03
N GLY A 513 6.49 37.67 4.71
CA GLY A 513 6.49 37.61 6.18
C GLY A 513 7.83 38.05 6.78
N LEU A 514 8.96 37.69 6.15
CA LEU A 514 10.28 38.17 6.60
C LEU A 514 10.42 39.69 6.39
N LYS A 515 9.98 40.25 5.26
CA LYS A 515 10.01 41.71 5.01
C LYS A 515 9.24 42.49 6.09
N ASN A 516 8.02 42.04 6.43
CA ASN A 516 7.21 42.69 7.46
C ASN A 516 7.85 42.61 8.84
N GLU A 517 8.47 41.48 9.18
CA GLU A 517 9.21 41.37 10.44
C GLU A 517 10.44 42.26 10.48
N VAL A 518 11.23 42.30 9.41
CA VAL A 518 12.40 43.19 9.31
C VAL A 518 11.96 44.65 9.44
N ARG A 519 10.88 45.08 8.76
CA ARG A 519 10.31 46.42 8.90
C ARG A 519 10.03 46.78 10.36
N ALA A 520 9.34 45.89 11.08
CA ALA A 520 9.02 46.12 12.48
C ALA A 520 10.25 46.04 13.42
N ILE A 521 11.33 45.38 13.01
CA ILE A 521 12.59 45.33 13.77
C ILE A 521 13.35 46.66 13.63
N ILE A 522 13.39 47.24 12.43
CA ILE A 522 14.15 48.47 12.12
C ILE A 522 13.36 49.77 12.31
N GLU A 523 12.07 49.68 12.65
CA GLU A 523 11.18 50.84 12.78
C GLU A 523 11.70 51.85 13.83
N GLY A 524 11.99 53.08 13.41
CA GLY A 524 12.54 54.11 14.29
C GLY A 524 14.02 53.94 14.66
N THR A 525 14.77 53.05 13.99
CA THR A 525 16.23 52.88 14.23
C THR A 525 17.11 53.60 13.20
N GLY A 526 16.51 54.30 12.22
CA GLY A 526 17.23 54.98 11.13
C GLY A 526 17.77 54.07 10.01
N LEU A 527 17.70 52.74 10.16
CA LEU A 527 18.15 51.80 9.13
C LEU A 527 17.21 51.78 7.93
N MET A 528 17.78 51.76 6.72
CA MET A 528 17.00 51.61 5.49
C MET A 528 16.45 50.18 5.37
N MET A 529 15.21 50.07 4.90
CA MET A 529 14.59 48.78 4.62
C MET A 529 15.36 48.03 3.51
N PRO A 530 15.75 46.76 3.74
CA PRO A 530 16.35 45.93 2.71
C PRO A 530 15.53 45.85 1.43
N ILE A 531 16.21 46.08 0.31
CA ILE A 531 15.68 45.94 -1.04
C ILE A 531 15.61 44.45 -1.39
N ASP A 532 14.53 44.04 -2.08
CA ASP A 532 14.42 42.69 -2.63
C ASP A 532 15.01 42.63 -4.04
N GLN A 533 16.30 42.29 -4.09
CA GLN A 533 17.09 42.25 -5.32
C GLN A 533 16.48 41.30 -6.38
N ALA A 534 15.80 40.22 -5.96
CA ALA A 534 15.16 39.29 -6.90
C ALA A 534 13.86 39.84 -7.51
N GLU A 535 13.18 40.76 -6.83
CA GLU A 535 12.02 41.46 -7.37
C GLU A 535 12.45 42.61 -8.30
N GLU A 536 13.54 43.30 -7.98
CA GLU A 536 14.12 44.33 -8.86
C GLU A 536 14.62 43.74 -10.18
N GLU A 537 15.40 42.66 -10.15
CA GLU A 537 15.85 41.96 -11.37
C GLU A 537 14.67 41.57 -12.29
N LYS A 538 13.54 41.16 -11.70
CA LYS A 538 12.33 40.83 -12.46
C LYS A 538 11.66 42.06 -13.06
N LYS A 539 11.61 43.18 -12.33
CA LYS A 539 11.06 44.44 -12.81
C LYS A 539 11.91 45.03 -13.94
N GLU A 540 13.23 44.97 -13.81
CA GLU A 540 14.18 45.39 -14.84
C GLU A 540 14.07 44.51 -16.11
N ALA A 541 13.97 43.19 -15.95
CA ALA A 541 13.78 42.26 -17.06
C ALA A 541 12.42 42.44 -17.79
N GLN A 542 11.40 42.94 -17.10
CA GLN A 542 10.08 43.25 -17.68
C GLN A 542 10.01 44.66 -18.28
N GLY A 543 10.65 45.66 -17.66
CA GLY A 543 10.73 47.04 -18.16
C GLY A 543 11.64 47.21 -19.38
N GLY A 544 12.67 46.37 -19.54
CA GLY A 544 13.59 46.37 -20.68
C GLY A 544 13.00 45.87 -22.01
N LYS A 545 11.76 45.34 -22.02
CA LYS A 545 11.06 44.94 -23.25
C LYS A 545 10.11 46.00 -23.82
N GLY A 546 10.07 47.21 -23.24
CA GLY A 546 9.09 48.25 -23.58
C GLY A 546 9.54 49.42 -24.46
N ASN A 547 10.84 49.66 -24.67
CA ASN A 547 11.33 50.87 -25.38
C ASN A 547 12.18 50.54 -26.61
N GLY A 548 11.55 49.91 -27.60
CA GLY A 548 12.17 49.60 -28.90
C GLY A 548 11.18 49.72 -30.06
N ALA A 549 10.31 50.74 -30.05
CA ALA A 549 9.48 51.10 -31.20
C ALA A 549 9.01 52.55 -31.09
N THR A 550 9.91 53.50 -31.37
CA THR A 550 9.60 54.81 -31.98
C THR A 550 10.91 55.57 -32.18
N LYS A 551 11.48 55.45 -33.38
CA LYS A 551 11.83 56.58 -34.24
C LYS A 551 12.16 56.07 -35.64
#